data_AF-Q7NH74-F1
#
_entry.id   AF-Q7NH74-F1
#
_cell.length_a   1.000
_cell.length_b   1.000
_cell.length_c   1.000
_cell.angle_alpha   90.00
_cell.angle_beta   90.00
_cell.angle_gamma   90.00
#
_symmetry.space_group_name_H-M   'P 1'
#
loop_
_entity.id
_entity.type
_entity.pdbx_description
1 polymer ?
#
loop_
_entity_poly.entity_id
_entity_poly.type
_entity_poly.pdbx_seq_one_letter_code
_entity_poly.pdbx_strand_id
1 'polypeptide(L)'
;MDLLGSGDNTTAHLEEVFREICTLEVEADGLDLKANTVRSRVLKEGQKYEGVRLEFEACLGKIRIPIQIDIGFGDHVYPSPQSTEYPTILPTSAKPRLRAYPAETVVAEKFQAMVELGIGNSRMKDFYDLWFLCRDFQFEGETLRLAIKGTFERRDTALPVATPLALTRQFTDDVAKKAQWAAFLKKGRLRMQPQELAQVACELERFLMPPALAGSQTAPFKLCWPPGGPWRPTAVKP
;
A
#
# COMPACT_ATOMS: atom_id res chain seq x y z
N MET A 1 3.62 -2.52 11.14
CA MET A 1 3.12 -1.22 10.64
C MET A 1 4.01 -0.80 9.50
N ASP A 2 3.46 -0.19 8.46
CA ASP A 2 4.24 0.28 7.30
C ASP A 2 4.22 1.81 7.29
N LEU A 3 5.38 2.44 7.13
CA LEU A 3 5.57 3.89 7.12
C LEU A 3 6.39 4.31 5.88
N LEU A 4 6.22 5.57 5.45
CA LEU A 4 7.15 6.22 4.53
C LEU A 4 8.04 7.17 5.32
N GLY A 5 9.35 6.91 5.28
CA GLY A 5 10.38 7.76 5.87
C GLY A 5 10.94 8.79 4.89
N SER A 6 11.52 9.85 5.44
CA SER A 6 12.27 10.88 4.72
C SER A 6 13.51 11.27 5.52
N GLY A 7 14.62 11.55 4.85
CA GLY A 7 15.89 11.90 5.51
C GLY A 7 16.84 10.71 5.61
N ASP A 8 17.61 10.65 6.70
CA ASP A 8 18.58 9.60 6.97
C ASP A 8 17.87 8.25 7.19
N ASN A 9 18.21 7.26 6.36
CA ASN A 9 17.63 5.92 6.39
C ASN A 9 18.58 4.87 7.00
N THR A 10 19.66 5.29 7.66
CA THR A 10 20.58 4.37 8.31
C THR A 10 19.91 3.66 9.48
N THR A 11 20.24 2.39 9.65
CA THR A 11 19.78 1.56 10.77
C THR A 11 20.09 2.20 12.12
N ALA A 12 21.31 2.73 12.27
CA ALA A 12 21.73 3.40 13.51
C ALA A 12 20.87 4.62 13.85
N HIS A 13 20.62 5.51 12.88
CA HIS A 13 19.78 6.69 13.09
C HIS A 13 18.34 6.30 13.45
N LEU A 14 17.75 5.35 12.70
CA LEU A 14 16.39 4.91 12.96
C LEU A 14 16.25 4.21 14.32
N GLU A 15 17.24 3.44 14.74
CA GLU A 15 17.23 2.85 16.09
C GLU A 15 17.31 3.91 17.20
N GLU A 16 18.12 4.95 17.02
CA GLU A 16 18.19 6.09 17.95
C GLU A 16 16.83 6.78 18.08
N VAL A 17 16.24 7.18 16.96
CA VAL A 17 14.91 7.83 16.92
C VAL A 17 13.86 6.97 17.62
N PHE A 18 13.83 5.65 17.36
CA PHE A 18 12.84 4.78 17.98
C PHE A 18 13.12 4.48 19.46
N ARG A 19 14.39 4.51 19.90
CA ARG A 19 14.72 4.47 21.34
C ARG A 19 14.19 5.71 22.05
N GLU A 20 14.39 6.88 21.46
CA GLU A 20 13.86 8.14 22.00
C GLU A 20 12.33 8.09 22.11
N ILE A 21 11.64 7.69 21.03
CA ILE A 21 10.17 7.52 21.02
C ILE A 21 9.70 6.60 22.14
N CYS A 22 10.39 5.47 22.36
CA CYS A 22 10.05 4.52 23.43
C CYS A 22 10.21 5.11 24.85
N THR A 23 10.93 6.23 25.01
CA THR A 23 11.17 6.88 26.29
C THR A 23 10.34 8.14 26.52
N LEU A 24 9.49 8.52 25.56
CA LEU A 24 8.62 9.68 25.71
C LEU A 24 7.62 9.46 26.84
N GLU A 25 7.48 10.45 27.71
CA GLU A 25 6.43 10.47 28.73
C GLU A 25 5.07 10.72 28.08
N VAL A 26 4.15 9.79 28.27
CA VAL A 26 2.78 9.84 27.77
C VAL A 26 1.78 9.59 28.89
N GLU A 27 0.51 9.90 28.67
CA GLU A 27 -0.56 9.50 29.58
C GLU A 27 -0.52 7.98 29.77
N ALA A 28 -0.63 7.53 31.03
CA ALA A 28 -0.48 6.12 31.37
C ALA A 28 -1.59 5.27 30.71
N ASP A 29 -1.21 4.53 29.66
CA ASP A 29 -2.07 3.63 28.90
C ASP A 29 -1.83 2.15 29.21
N GLY A 30 -0.89 1.87 30.12
CA GLY A 30 -0.49 0.53 30.55
C GLY A 30 0.55 -0.14 29.65
N LEU A 31 0.98 0.51 28.57
CA LEU A 31 2.04 0.02 27.70
C LEU A 31 3.41 0.48 28.18
N ASP A 32 4.36 -0.44 28.17
CA ASP A 32 5.75 -0.22 28.52
C ASP A 32 6.62 -0.60 27.33
N LEU A 33 7.05 0.41 26.56
CA LEU A 33 7.86 0.24 25.35
C LEU A 33 9.32 0.01 25.72
N LYS A 34 9.89 -1.11 25.30
CA LYS A 34 11.26 -1.53 25.66
C LYS A 34 12.29 -0.96 24.72
N ALA A 35 12.74 0.27 24.98
CA ALA A 35 13.77 0.96 24.20
C ALA A 35 15.05 0.12 23.98
N ASN A 36 15.47 -0.64 24.99
CA ASN A 36 16.65 -1.51 24.91
C ASN A 36 16.49 -2.72 23.96
N THR A 37 15.28 -3.00 23.47
CA THR A 37 15.01 -4.09 22.50
C THR A 37 14.94 -3.62 21.06
N VAL A 38 15.05 -2.30 20.82
CA VAL A 38 15.01 -1.70 19.48
C VAL A 38 16.21 -2.16 18.67
N ARG A 39 15.91 -2.82 17.56
CA ARG A 39 16.85 -3.30 16.54
C ARG A 39 16.27 -3.08 15.15
N SER A 40 17.14 -2.89 14.18
CA SER A 40 16.74 -2.68 12.79
C SER A 40 17.53 -3.55 11.81
N ARG A 41 16.97 -3.79 10.64
CA ARG A 41 17.65 -4.42 9.51
C ARG A 41 17.17 -3.82 8.19
N VAL A 42 18.04 -3.83 7.19
CA VAL A 42 17.67 -3.47 5.81
C VAL A 42 16.79 -4.58 5.22
N LEU A 43 15.69 -4.20 4.56
CA LEU A 43 14.70 -5.16 4.03
C LEU A 43 15.14 -5.83 2.73
N LYS A 44 15.99 -5.18 1.93
CA LYS A 44 16.67 -5.74 0.74
C LYS A 44 17.89 -4.88 0.39
N GLU A 45 19.07 -5.48 0.38
CA GLU A 45 20.30 -4.84 -0.11
C GLU A 45 20.22 -4.65 -1.65
N GLY A 46 20.66 -3.50 -2.15
CA GLY A 46 20.91 -3.28 -3.59
C GLY A 46 19.75 -2.69 -4.41
N GLN A 47 18.71 -2.14 -3.78
CA GLN A 47 17.75 -1.25 -4.46
C GLN A 47 18.14 0.21 -4.26
N LYS A 48 17.75 1.09 -5.19
CA LYS A 48 18.03 2.54 -5.13
C LYS A 48 17.46 3.22 -3.87
N TYR A 49 16.48 2.58 -3.20
CA TYR A 49 15.91 3.02 -1.92
C TYR A 49 15.73 1.82 -1.00
N GLU A 50 16.66 1.66 -0.06
CA GLU A 50 16.65 0.58 0.91
C GLU A 50 15.65 0.89 2.02
N GLY A 51 14.60 0.07 2.13
CA GLY A 51 13.68 0.11 3.26
C GLY A 51 14.30 -0.51 4.50
N VAL A 52 13.88 -0.06 5.67
CA VAL A 52 14.37 -0.55 6.97
C VAL A 52 13.22 -1.17 7.75
N ARG A 53 13.44 -2.34 8.34
CA ARG A 53 12.54 -2.95 9.31
C ARG A 53 13.09 -2.76 10.70
N LEU A 54 12.29 -2.14 11.56
CA LEU A 54 12.47 -2.03 12.99
C LEU A 54 11.64 -3.08 13.72
N GLU A 55 12.24 -3.64 14.77
CA GLU A 55 11.59 -4.56 15.70
C GLU A 55 11.93 -4.15 17.13
N PHE A 56 10.94 -4.18 18.01
CA PHE A 56 11.11 -3.97 19.46
C PHE A 56 9.94 -4.62 20.21
N GLU A 57 10.02 -4.65 21.54
CA GLU A 57 9.00 -5.22 22.40
C GLU A 57 8.24 -4.13 23.18
N ALA A 58 6.96 -4.34 23.38
CA ALA A 58 6.15 -3.63 24.38
C ALA A 58 5.61 -4.63 25.40
N CYS A 59 5.37 -4.18 26.63
CA CYS A 59 4.71 -4.96 27.65
C CYS A 59 3.36 -4.34 28.04
N LEU A 60 2.32 -5.17 28.16
CA LEU A 60 1.08 -4.83 28.84
C LEU A 60 0.97 -5.73 30.08
N GLY A 61 1.36 -5.19 31.24
CA GLY A 61 1.58 -6.01 32.44
C GLY A 61 2.66 -7.07 32.21
N LYS A 62 2.29 -8.36 32.29
CA LYS A 62 3.22 -9.50 32.03
C LYS A 62 3.23 -9.95 30.57
N ILE A 63 2.35 -9.42 29.72
CA ILE A 63 2.21 -9.84 28.33
C ILE A 63 3.24 -9.10 27.49
N ARG A 64 4.08 -9.84 26.76
CA ARG A 64 5.03 -9.28 25.78
C ARG A 64 4.36 -9.21 24.41
N ILE A 65 4.49 -8.05 23.77
CA ILE A 65 3.89 -7.73 22.48
C ILE A 65 5.04 -7.34 21.54
N PRO A 66 5.42 -8.19 20.57
CA PRO A 66 6.40 -7.82 19.58
C PRO A 66 5.81 -6.77 18.63
N ILE A 67 6.54 -5.68 18.41
CA ILE A 67 6.21 -4.60 17.49
C ILE A 67 7.16 -4.67 16.31
N GLN A 68 6.61 -4.58 15.09
CA GLN A 68 7.36 -4.51 13.85
C GLN A 68 6.91 -3.28 13.05
N ILE A 69 7.87 -2.48 12.59
CA ILE A 69 7.65 -1.30 11.75
C ILE A 69 8.55 -1.40 10.52
N ASP A 70 7.95 -1.37 9.34
CA ASP A 70 8.66 -1.34 8.06
C ASP A 70 8.60 0.10 7.54
N ILE A 71 9.76 0.65 7.21
CA ILE A 71 9.91 2.03 6.73
C ILE A 71 10.44 1.97 5.30
N GLY A 72 9.59 2.32 4.34
CA GLY A 72 9.99 2.57 2.96
C GLY A 72 10.58 3.97 2.81
N PHE A 73 11.38 4.19 1.77
CA PHE A 73 11.97 5.49 1.49
C PHE A 73 11.85 5.84 0.03
N GLY A 74 11.71 7.14 -0.23
CA GLY A 74 11.83 7.70 -1.57
C GLY A 74 10.62 7.49 -2.48
N ASP A 75 9.55 6.83 -2.07
CA ASP A 75 8.38 6.67 -2.93
C ASP A 75 7.77 8.01 -3.37
N HIS A 76 7.20 8.01 -4.58
CA HIS A 76 6.45 9.15 -5.09
C HIS A 76 5.05 9.12 -4.49
N VAL A 77 4.69 10.15 -3.74
CA VAL A 77 3.38 10.26 -3.10
C VAL A 77 2.56 11.34 -3.77
N TYR A 78 1.47 10.93 -4.40
CA TYR A 78 0.53 11.85 -5.03
C TYR A 78 -0.91 11.32 -4.91
N PRO A 79 -1.87 12.14 -4.44
CA PRO A 79 -1.70 13.52 -3.95
C PRO A 79 -0.88 13.57 -2.64
N SER A 80 -0.64 14.77 -2.08
CA SER A 80 0.09 14.85 -0.81
C SER A 80 -0.65 14.10 0.33
N PRO A 81 0.07 13.47 1.27
CA PRO A 81 -0.54 12.81 2.43
C PRO A 81 -1.50 13.72 3.18
N GLN A 82 -2.65 13.16 3.56
CA GLN A 82 -3.65 13.90 4.33
C GLN A 82 -3.57 13.54 5.81
N SER A 83 -3.81 14.52 6.69
CA SER A 83 -3.92 14.26 8.11
C SER A 83 -5.27 13.63 8.42
N THR A 84 -5.28 12.51 9.14
CA THR A 84 -6.48 11.80 9.57
C THR A 84 -6.38 11.42 11.04
N GLU A 85 -7.53 11.29 11.70
CA GLU A 85 -7.61 10.78 13.07
C GLU A 85 -7.75 9.27 13.05
N TYR A 86 -6.91 8.57 13.81
CA TYR A 86 -6.99 7.12 13.93
C TYR A 86 -7.88 6.72 15.12
N PRO A 87 -8.74 5.70 14.99
CA PRO A 87 -9.60 5.28 16.07
C PRO A 87 -8.79 4.72 17.26
N THR A 88 -9.20 5.08 18.48
CA THR A 88 -8.61 4.58 19.73
C THR A 88 -9.42 3.40 20.27
N ILE A 89 -8.74 2.50 20.99
CA ILE A 89 -9.41 1.39 21.70
C ILE A 89 -10.11 1.93 22.95
N LEU A 90 -9.45 2.84 23.66
CA LEU A 90 -9.99 3.53 24.82
C LEU A 90 -10.79 4.76 24.36
N PRO A 91 -12.12 4.81 24.61
CA PRO A 91 -12.96 5.91 24.16
C PRO A 91 -12.58 7.27 24.74
N THR A 92 -11.91 7.28 25.88
CA THR A 92 -11.47 8.48 26.60
C THR A 92 -10.13 9.04 26.11
N SER A 93 -9.37 8.27 25.34
CA SER A 93 -8.07 8.71 24.84
C SER A 93 -8.23 9.67 23.66
N ALA A 94 -7.33 10.66 23.59
CA ALA A 94 -7.23 11.54 22.43
C ALA A 94 -6.93 10.71 21.17
N LYS A 95 -7.66 11.00 20.08
CA LYS A 95 -7.42 10.33 18.79
C LYS A 95 -6.10 10.81 18.20
N PRO A 96 -5.12 9.92 17.93
CA PRO A 96 -3.87 10.33 17.33
C PRO A 96 -4.10 10.81 15.90
N ARG A 97 -3.40 11.88 15.52
CA ARG A 97 -3.41 12.42 14.15
C ARG A 97 -2.23 11.85 13.39
N LEU A 98 -2.53 11.14 12.31
CA LEU A 98 -1.55 10.51 11.44
C LEU A 98 -1.59 11.12 10.05
N ARG A 99 -0.46 11.15 9.36
CA ARG A 99 -0.44 11.39 7.91
C ARG A 99 -0.71 10.07 7.21
N ALA A 100 -1.88 9.95 6.59
CA ALA A 100 -2.26 8.76 5.86
C ALA A 100 -1.73 8.79 4.44
N TYR A 101 -1.30 7.62 3.97
CA TYR A 101 -0.95 7.41 2.58
C TYR A 101 -2.21 7.52 1.71
N PRO A 102 -2.20 8.34 0.64
CA PRO A 102 -3.34 8.44 -0.27
C PRO A 102 -3.64 7.10 -0.93
N ALA A 103 -4.93 6.82 -1.16
CA ALA A 103 -5.36 5.58 -1.80
C ALA A 103 -4.80 5.47 -3.23
N GLU A 104 -4.67 6.60 -3.94
CA GLU A 104 -4.10 6.68 -5.28
C GLU A 104 -2.65 6.20 -5.32
N THR A 105 -1.83 6.61 -4.35
CA THR A 105 -0.44 6.14 -4.23
C THR A 105 -0.39 4.65 -3.92
N VAL A 106 -1.24 4.15 -3.01
CA VAL A 106 -1.33 2.71 -2.71
C VAL A 106 -1.69 1.92 -3.98
N VAL A 107 -2.63 2.43 -4.78
CA VAL A 107 -3.01 1.81 -6.05
C VAL A 107 -1.83 1.80 -7.02
N ALA A 108 -1.17 2.95 -7.20
CA ALA A 108 -0.04 3.12 -8.11
C ALA A 108 1.12 2.18 -7.79
N GLU A 109 1.51 2.06 -6.52
CA GLU A 109 2.62 1.20 -6.09
C GLU A 109 2.32 -0.29 -6.25
N LYS A 110 1.11 -0.73 -5.91
CA LYS A 110 0.69 -2.13 -6.09
C LYS A 110 0.60 -2.47 -7.57
N PHE A 111 0.09 -1.54 -8.39
CA PHE A 111 0.02 -1.74 -9.82
C PHE A 111 1.42 -1.81 -10.45
N GLN A 112 2.34 -0.91 -10.08
CA GLN A 112 3.73 -0.96 -10.52
C GLN A 112 4.39 -2.30 -10.15
N ALA A 113 4.19 -2.78 -8.93
CA ALA A 113 4.72 -4.08 -8.50
C ALA A 113 4.12 -5.25 -9.30
N MET A 114 2.84 -5.17 -9.69
CA MET A 114 2.21 -6.18 -10.57
C MET A 114 2.84 -6.22 -11.96
N VAL A 115 3.16 -5.06 -12.53
CA VAL A 115 3.81 -4.95 -13.84
C VAL A 115 5.23 -5.50 -13.76
N GLU A 116 6.02 -5.02 -12.80
CA GLU A 116 7.44 -5.35 -12.63
C GLU A 116 7.66 -6.84 -12.37
N LEU A 117 6.86 -7.45 -11.48
CA LEU A 117 7.06 -8.85 -11.09
C LEU A 117 6.56 -9.87 -12.13
N GLY A 118 5.65 -9.47 -13.03
CA GLY A 118 5.10 -10.33 -14.08
C GLY A 118 4.67 -11.72 -13.58
N ILE A 119 5.15 -12.78 -14.24
CA ILE A 119 4.82 -14.16 -13.88
C ILE A 119 5.38 -14.58 -12.51
N GLY A 120 6.45 -13.93 -12.04
CA GLY A 120 7.04 -14.17 -10.73
C GLY A 120 6.19 -13.63 -9.57
N ASN A 121 5.15 -12.85 -9.86
CA ASN A 121 4.35 -12.20 -8.83
C ASN A 121 3.60 -13.21 -7.95
N SER A 122 3.97 -13.31 -6.67
CA SER A 122 3.32 -14.15 -5.66
C SER A 122 2.52 -13.34 -4.64
N ARG A 123 2.42 -12.02 -4.81
CA ARG A 123 1.79 -11.09 -3.86
C ARG A 123 0.27 -11.07 -4.03
N MET A 124 -0.38 -12.19 -3.76
CA MET A 124 -1.84 -12.34 -3.91
C MET A 124 -2.64 -11.32 -3.08
N LYS A 125 -2.10 -10.88 -1.94
CA LYS A 125 -2.68 -9.79 -1.15
C LYS A 125 -2.83 -8.49 -1.94
N ASP A 126 -1.89 -8.16 -2.82
CA ASP A 126 -1.96 -6.91 -3.61
C ASP A 126 -3.13 -6.93 -4.59
N PHE A 127 -3.48 -8.09 -5.16
CA PHE A 127 -4.68 -8.25 -5.99
C PHE A 127 -5.95 -8.01 -5.18
N TYR A 128 -6.04 -8.58 -3.98
CA TYR A 128 -7.17 -8.37 -3.10
C TYR A 128 -7.27 -6.91 -2.64
N ASP A 129 -6.16 -6.30 -2.23
CA ASP A 129 -6.14 -4.92 -1.76
C ASP A 129 -6.59 -3.95 -2.87
N LEU A 130 -6.07 -4.09 -4.09
CA LEU A 130 -6.51 -3.27 -5.23
C LEU A 130 -7.99 -3.50 -5.57
N TRP A 131 -8.45 -4.75 -5.51
CA TRP A 131 -9.84 -5.10 -5.79
C TRP A 131 -10.79 -4.56 -4.73
N PHE A 132 -10.39 -4.63 -3.47
CA PHE A 132 -11.10 -4.01 -2.36
C PHE A 132 -11.17 -2.49 -2.55
N LEU A 133 -10.04 -1.85 -2.85
CA LEU A 133 -9.96 -0.41 -3.07
C LEU A 133 -10.88 0.04 -4.21
N CYS A 134 -10.83 -0.61 -5.38
CA CYS A 134 -11.69 -0.22 -6.50
C CYS A 134 -13.19 -0.47 -6.23
N ARG A 135 -13.55 -1.35 -5.30
CA ARG A 135 -14.97 -1.56 -4.94
C ARG A 135 -15.49 -0.63 -3.85
N ASP A 136 -14.64 -0.20 -2.93
CA ASP A 136 -15.05 0.51 -1.72
C ASP A 136 -14.75 2.03 -1.80
N PHE A 137 -13.83 2.45 -2.67
CA PHE A 137 -13.38 3.84 -2.78
C PHE A 137 -13.78 4.47 -4.11
N GLN A 138 -13.95 5.80 -4.07
CA GLN A 138 -14.05 6.64 -5.26
C GLN A 138 -12.66 7.12 -5.67
N PHE A 139 -12.38 7.16 -6.98
CA PHE A 139 -11.14 7.71 -7.53
C PHE A 139 -11.43 8.77 -8.59
N GLU A 140 -10.72 9.90 -8.49
CA GLU A 140 -10.66 10.90 -9.56
C GLU A 140 -9.57 10.48 -10.56
N GLY A 141 -9.93 10.43 -11.84
CA GLY A 141 -9.13 9.82 -12.88
C GLY A 141 -7.80 10.53 -13.11
N GLU A 142 -7.79 11.85 -13.10
CA GLU A 142 -6.56 12.62 -13.35
C GLU A 142 -5.57 12.47 -12.19
N THR A 143 -6.08 12.45 -10.96
CA THR A 143 -5.30 12.23 -9.75
C THR A 143 -4.67 10.83 -9.76
N LEU A 144 -5.46 9.80 -10.06
CA LEU A 144 -4.95 8.43 -10.15
C LEU A 144 -3.96 8.26 -11.31
N ARG A 145 -4.21 8.89 -12.46
CA ARG A 145 -3.28 8.91 -13.60
C ARG A 145 -1.92 9.50 -13.21
N LEU A 146 -1.91 10.64 -12.50
CA LEU A 146 -0.70 11.31 -12.05
C LEU A 146 0.05 10.47 -11.01
N ALA A 147 -0.65 9.86 -10.05
CA ALA A 147 -0.06 8.95 -9.08
C ALA A 147 0.61 7.75 -9.77
N ILE A 148 -0.10 7.08 -10.68
CA ILE A 148 0.43 5.96 -11.47
C ILE A 148 1.68 6.40 -12.25
N LYS A 149 1.59 7.49 -13.01
CA LYS A 149 2.72 7.99 -13.80
C LYS A 149 3.94 8.28 -12.93
N GLY A 150 3.76 9.05 -11.86
CA GLY A 150 4.85 9.43 -10.96
C GLY A 150 5.50 8.24 -10.25
N THR A 151 4.71 7.25 -9.81
CA THR A 151 5.27 6.02 -9.20
C THR A 151 6.08 5.19 -10.19
N PHE A 152 5.58 5.03 -11.42
CA PHE A 152 6.29 4.28 -12.47
C PHE A 152 7.59 4.97 -12.87
N GLU A 153 7.57 6.28 -13.10
CA GLU A 153 8.78 7.09 -13.37
C GLU A 153 9.78 7.01 -12.21
N ARG A 154 9.28 7.07 -10.97
CA ARG A 154 10.12 7.03 -9.77
C ARG A 154 10.87 5.72 -9.60
N ARG A 155 10.24 4.62 -10.03
CA ARG A 155 10.76 3.24 -9.92
C ARG A 155 11.39 2.72 -11.22
N ASP A 156 11.55 3.59 -12.22
CA ASP A 156 12.16 3.26 -13.51
C ASP A 156 11.46 2.10 -14.24
N THR A 157 10.13 2.02 -14.10
CA THR A 157 9.28 1.05 -14.80
C THR A 157 8.47 1.77 -15.88
N ALA A 158 8.47 1.27 -17.11
CA ALA A 158 7.66 1.83 -18.18
C ALA A 158 6.15 1.65 -17.91
N LEU A 159 5.35 2.67 -18.21
CA LEU A 159 3.90 2.54 -18.13
C LEU A 159 3.39 1.49 -19.14
N PRO A 160 2.53 0.56 -18.73
CA PRO A 160 2.02 -0.46 -19.62
C PRO A 160 1.10 0.15 -20.68
N VAL A 161 1.40 -0.13 -21.95
CA VAL A 161 0.57 0.24 -23.11
C VAL A 161 -0.40 -0.88 -23.54
N ALA A 162 -0.31 -2.04 -22.89
CA ALA A 162 -1.17 -3.20 -23.07
C ALA A 162 -1.37 -3.89 -21.70
N THR A 163 -2.36 -4.77 -21.60
CA THR A 163 -2.68 -5.48 -20.36
C THR A 163 -1.46 -6.22 -19.81
N PRO A 164 -0.98 -5.89 -18.59
CA PRO A 164 0.16 -6.55 -17.98
C PRO A 164 -0.11 -8.04 -17.77
N LEU A 165 0.94 -8.87 -17.87
CA LEU A 165 0.85 -10.32 -17.72
C LEU A 165 0.05 -10.74 -16.48
N ALA A 166 0.29 -10.08 -15.35
CA ALA A 166 -0.40 -10.29 -14.07
C ALA A 166 -1.94 -10.20 -14.13
N LEU A 167 -2.50 -9.49 -15.12
CA LEU A 167 -3.94 -9.31 -15.32
C LEU A 167 -4.51 -10.16 -16.47
N THR A 168 -3.68 -10.95 -17.14
CA THR A 168 -4.10 -11.80 -18.27
C THR A 168 -4.53 -13.20 -17.85
N ARG A 169 -5.27 -13.89 -18.73
CA ARG A 169 -5.61 -15.32 -18.56
C ARG A 169 -4.39 -16.21 -18.39
N GLN A 170 -3.28 -15.91 -19.06
CA GLN A 170 -2.03 -16.66 -18.90
C GLN A 170 -1.55 -16.70 -17.44
N PHE A 171 -1.73 -15.61 -16.69
CA PHE A 171 -1.40 -15.57 -15.26
C PHE A 171 -2.51 -16.16 -14.40
N THR A 172 -3.77 -15.80 -14.66
CA THR A 172 -4.88 -16.17 -13.77
C THR A 172 -5.27 -17.64 -13.89
N ASP A 173 -4.98 -18.28 -15.02
CA ASP A 173 -5.24 -19.71 -15.25
C ASP A 173 -4.09 -20.63 -14.86
N ASP A 174 -2.92 -20.07 -14.55
CA ASP A 174 -1.79 -20.82 -14.02
C ASP A 174 -2.15 -21.54 -12.71
N VAL A 175 -1.80 -22.82 -12.65
CA VAL A 175 -2.15 -23.72 -11.53
C VAL A 175 -1.52 -23.23 -10.23
N ALA A 176 -0.28 -22.74 -10.26
CA ALA A 176 0.39 -22.22 -9.08
C ALA A 176 -0.24 -20.91 -8.60
N LYS A 177 -0.65 -20.02 -9.51
CA LYS A 177 -1.36 -18.77 -9.14
C LYS A 177 -2.73 -19.02 -8.52
N LYS A 178 -3.51 -19.95 -9.08
CA LYS A 178 -4.78 -20.39 -8.49
C LYS A 178 -4.58 -20.95 -7.08
N ALA A 179 -3.56 -21.78 -6.88
CA ALA A 179 -3.23 -22.32 -5.56
C ALA A 179 -2.79 -21.23 -4.57
N GLN A 180 -1.96 -20.27 -5.00
CA GLN A 180 -1.54 -19.13 -4.19
C GLN A 180 -2.75 -18.26 -3.78
N TRP A 181 -3.66 -17.98 -4.71
CA TRP A 181 -4.88 -17.22 -4.44
C TRP A 181 -5.78 -17.93 -3.43
N ALA A 182 -6.07 -19.22 -3.64
CA ALA A 182 -6.87 -20.01 -2.71
C ALA A 182 -6.25 -20.09 -1.30
N ALA A 183 -4.93 -20.27 -1.22
CA ALA A 183 -4.21 -20.27 0.05
C ALA A 183 -4.27 -18.91 0.77
N PHE A 184 -4.21 -17.80 0.02
CA PHE A 184 -4.40 -16.46 0.56
C PHE A 184 -5.82 -16.28 1.11
N LEU A 185 -6.85 -16.64 0.34
CA LEU A 185 -8.25 -16.52 0.77
C LEU A 185 -8.55 -17.33 2.04
N LYS A 186 -8.01 -18.54 2.15
CA LYS A 186 -8.23 -19.42 3.31
C LYS A 186 -7.61 -18.87 4.60
N LYS A 187 -6.50 -18.15 4.52
CA LYS A 187 -5.78 -17.63 5.69
C LYS A 187 -6.29 -16.26 6.15
N GLY A 188 -6.98 -15.52 5.29
CA GLY A 188 -7.39 -14.14 5.55
C GLY A 188 -8.71 -14.02 6.32
N ARG A 189 -8.75 -13.14 7.34
CA ARG A 189 -10.01 -12.54 7.80
C ARG A 189 -10.38 -11.39 6.86
N LEU A 190 -10.85 -11.73 5.67
CA LEU A 190 -11.14 -10.75 4.62
C LEU A 190 -12.44 -10.01 4.93
N ARG A 191 -12.47 -8.70 4.61
CA ARG A 191 -13.68 -7.88 4.75
C ARG A 191 -14.72 -8.21 3.69
N MET A 192 -14.26 -8.58 2.50
CA MET A 192 -15.07 -9.02 1.38
C MET A 192 -14.56 -10.37 0.89
N GLN A 193 -15.47 -11.21 0.39
CA GLN A 193 -15.09 -12.48 -0.23
C GLN A 193 -14.99 -12.26 -1.75
N PRO A 194 -13.77 -12.17 -2.30
CA PRO A 194 -13.61 -12.06 -3.74
C PRO A 194 -13.97 -13.38 -4.41
N GLN A 195 -14.28 -13.31 -5.70
CA GLN A 195 -14.50 -14.51 -6.50
C GLN A 195 -13.15 -15.11 -6.98
N GLU A 196 -13.14 -15.73 -8.16
CA GLU A 196 -11.93 -16.30 -8.73
C GLU A 196 -10.91 -15.22 -9.10
N LEU A 197 -9.61 -15.57 -9.08
CA LEU A 197 -8.51 -14.66 -9.44
C LEU A 197 -8.72 -14.02 -10.82
N ALA A 198 -9.28 -14.77 -11.78
CA ALA A 198 -9.57 -14.26 -13.13
C ALA A 198 -10.63 -13.15 -13.15
N GLN A 199 -11.64 -13.24 -12.29
CA GLN A 199 -12.68 -12.21 -12.19
C GLN A 199 -12.13 -10.94 -11.51
N VAL A 200 -11.31 -11.14 -10.47
CA VAL A 200 -10.56 -10.05 -9.83
C VAL A 200 -9.68 -9.33 -10.85
N ALA A 201 -8.87 -10.07 -11.61
CA ALA A 201 -8.00 -9.50 -12.64
C ALA A 201 -8.76 -8.70 -13.71
N CYS A 202 -9.92 -9.20 -14.17
CA CYS A 202 -10.78 -8.50 -15.13
C CYS A 202 -11.38 -7.19 -14.58
N GLU A 203 -11.73 -7.15 -13.29
CA GLU A 203 -12.14 -5.89 -12.63
C GLU A 203 -10.96 -4.92 -12.50
N LEU A 204 -9.79 -5.42 -12.10
CA LEU A 204 -8.57 -4.62 -11.98
C LEU A 204 -8.10 -4.06 -13.32
N GLU A 205 -8.18 -4.82 -14.40
CA GLU A 205 -7.86 -4.36 -15.75
C GLU A 205 -8.73 -3.16 -16.14
N ARG A 206 -10.04 -3.24 -15.93
CA ARG A 206 -10.98 -2.14 -16.21
C ARG A 206 -10.74 -0.90 -15.35
N PHE A 207 -10.24 -1.09 -14.13
CA PHE A 207 -9.90 0.00 -13.22
C PHE A 207 -8.57 0.67 -13.57
N LEU A 208 -7.50 -0.13 -13.76
CA LEU A 208 -6.11 0.34 -13.82
C LEU A 208 -5.65 0.73 -15.23
N MET A 209 -6.11 0.03 -16.28
CA MET A 209 -5.61 0.28 -17.63
C MET A 209 -6.00 1.64 -18.21
N PRO A 210 -7.25 2.14 -18.07
CA PRO A 210 -7.62 3.43 -18.62
C PRO A 210 -6.74 4.61 -18.14
N PRO A 211 -6.51 4.83 -16.83
CA PRO A 211 -5.60 5.89 -16.39
C PRO A 211 -4.14 5.61 -16.79
N ALA A 212 -3.68 4.35 -16.81
CA ALA A 212 -2.31 4.03 -17.24
C ALA A 212 -2.05 4.38 -18.72
N LEU A 213 -3.01 4.06 -19.61
CA LEU A 213 -2.94 4.38 -21.04
C LEU A 213 -2.99 5.88 -21.30
N ALA A 214 -3.84 6.62 -20.56
CA ALA A 214 -3.84 8.09 -20.64
C ALA A 214 -2.50 8.66 -20.16
N GLY A 215 -1.92 8.08 -19.10
CA GLY A 215 -0.61 8.43 -18.56
C GLY A 215 0.53 8.25 -19.57
N SER A 216 0.55 7.15 -20.31
CA SER A 216 1.59 6.86 -21.31
C SER A 216 1.53 7.78 -22.54
N GLN A 217 0.33 8.27 -22.88
CA GLN A 217 0.10 9.24 -23.95
C GLN A 217 0.21 10.70 -23.49
N THR A 218 0.43 10.94 -22.19
CA THR A 218 0.38 12.28 -21.57
C THR A 218 -0.96 13.00 -21.84
N ALA A 219 -2.04 12.22 -21.97
CA ALA A 219 -3.39 12.73 -22.15
C ALA A 219 -4.09 12.93 -20.78
N PRO A 220 -4.95 13.96 -20.63
CA PRO A 220 -5.75 14.13 -19.43
C PRO A 220 -6.78 12.99 -19.31
N PHE A 221 -7.08 12.55 -18.09
CA PHE A 221 -8.04 11.47 -17.82
C PHE A 221 -9.21 11.95 -16.93
N LYS A 222 -10.15 12.68 -17.53
CA LYS A 222 -11.26 13.35 -16.83
C LYS A 222 -12.48 12.44 -16.60
N LEU A 223 -12.26 11.29 -15.97
CA LEU A 223 -13.32 10.38 -15.54
C LEU A 223 -13.29 10.20 -14.02
N CYS A 224 -14.39 9.73 -13.45
CA CYS A 224 -14.50 9.34 -12.05
C CYS A 224 -14.85 7.86 -11.96
N TRP A 225 -14.21 7.16 -11.04
CA TRP A 225 -14.54 5.79 -10.68
C TRP A 225 -15.34 5.82 -9.38
N PRO A 226 -16.67 5.61 -9.39
CA PRO A 226 -17.43 5.41 -8.15
C PRO A 226 -17.06 4.05 -7.53
N PRO A 227 -17.38 3.82 -6.23
CA PRO A 227 -17.21 2.50 -5.62
C PRO A 227 -17.82 1.38 -6.49
N GLY A 228 -16.99 0.45 -6.96
CA GLY A 228 -17.39 -0.66 -7.85
C GLY A 228 -17.42 -0.33 -9.35
N GLY A 229 -17.20 0.92 -9.73
CA GLY A 229 -17.06 1.38 -11.12
C GLY A 229 -18.36 1.39 -11.95
N PRO A 230 -18.23 1.34 -13.29
CA PRO A 230 -17.01 1.61 -14.07
C PRO A 230 -16.67 3.11 -14.07
N TRP A 231 -15.57 3.50 -14.73
CA TRP A 231 -15.24 4.89 -15.05
C TRP A 231 -16.39 5.59 -15.79
N ARG A 232 -16.78 6.78 -15.33
CA ARG A 232 -17.84 7.61 -15.92
C ARG A 232 -17.39 9.07 -16.01
N PRO A 233 -17.92 9.87 -16.94
CA PRO A 233 -17.64 11.30 -16.97
C PRO A 233 -17.94 11.94 -15.62
N THR A 234 -17.06 12.83 -15.15
CA THR A 234 -17.30 13.61 -13.94
C THR A 234 -18.57 14.43 -14.15
N ALA A 235 -19.58 14.27 -13.30
CA ALA A 235 -20.78 15.10 -13.39
C ALA A 235 -20.34 16.56 -13.25
N VAL A 236 -20.52 17.36 -14.30
CA VAL A 236 -20.36 18.80 -14.24
C VAL A 236 -21.42 19.28 -13.25
N LYS A 237 -21.00 19.65 -12.03
CA LYS A 237 -21.90 20.37 -11.13
C LYS A 237 -22.25 21.70 -11.85
N PRO A 238 -23.54 21.99 -12.07
CA PRO A 238 -23.97 23.23 -12.70
C PRO A 238 -23.57 24.45 -11.86
#